data_AF-A0AAD6XP95-F1
#
_entry.id   AF-A0AAD6XP95-F1
#
_cell.length_a   1.000
_cell.length_b   1.000
_cell.length_c   1.000
_cell.angle_alpha   90.00
_cell.angle_beta   90.00
_cell.angle_gamma   90.00
#
_symmetry.space_group_name_H-M   'P 1'
#
loop_
_entity.id
_entity.type
_entity.pdbx_description
1 polymer ?
#
loop_
_entity_poly.entity_id
_entity_poly.type
_entity_poly.pdbx_seq_one_letter_code
_entity_poly.pdbx_strand_id
1 'polypeptide(L)'
;MAFIELLVIVYGSCSRDPNDDDRFGPEQRRVEITLNFPTIPNEARTLAEREEWLHLFLRGTLEDMTHNRNWQCEFCTKHARETYWMPNSWMHLSPPRVCCYVHNVCNTVAGPCADQLRLASIQLRR
;
A
#
# COMPACT_ATOMS: atom_id res chain seq x y z
N MET A 1 -8.31 11.24 -22.05
CA MET A 1 -7.77 11.11 -20.68
C MET A 1 -8.33 9.83 -20.07
N ALA A 2 -7.45 8.96 -19.59
CA ALA A 2 -7.83 7.74 -18.87
C ALA A 2 -7.53 7.95 -17.38
N PHE A 3 -8.49 7.62 -16.52
CA PHE A 3 -8.31 7.63 -15.07
C PHE A 3 -7.85 6.26 -14.59
N ILE A 4 -7.13 6.22 -13.48
CA ILE A 4 -6.73 4.99 -12.78
C ILE A 4 -7.69 4.74 -11.62
N GLU A 5 -8.10 3.49 -11.46
CA GLU A 5 -8.68 2.99 -10.22
C GLU A 5 -7.52 2.59 -9.29
N LEU A 6 -7.22 3.44 -8.31
CA LEU A 6 -6.17 3.18 -7.31
C LEU A 6 -6.82 2.74 -5.99
N LEU A 7 -6.51 1.52 -5.57
CA LEU A 7 -6.84 1.00 -4.24
C LEU A 7 -5.58 1.01 -3.38
N VAL A 8 -5.63 1.68 -2.24
CA VAL A 8 -4.57 1.63 -1.21
C VAL A 8 -5.10 0.86 -0.02
N ILE A 9 -4.42 -0.21 0.35
CA ILE A 9 -4.76 -1.07 1.49
C ILE A 9 -3.68 -0.88 2.53
N VAL A 10 -4.01 -0.23 3.64
CA VAL A 10 -3.08 0.05 4.74
C VAL A 10 -3.27 -0.97 5.85
N TYR A 11 -2.21 -1.69 6.16
CA TYR A 11 -2.13 -2.62 7.27
C TYR A 11 -1.45 -1.98 8.48
N GLY A 12 -1.90 -2.42 9.65
CA GLY A 12 -1.58 -1.80 10.93
C GLY A 12 -2.61 -0.74 11.31
N SER A 13 -2.53 -0.31 12.56
CA SER A 13 -3.54 0.54 13.19
C SER A 13 -2.95 1.81 13.72
N CYS A 14 -3.74 2.89 13.75
CA CYS A 14 -3.36 4.03 14.58
C CYS A 14 -3.63 3.70 16.05
N SER A 15 -2.96 4.39 16.97
CA SER A 15 -3.11 4.11 18.41
C SER A 15 -4.54 4.31 18.96
N ARG A 16 -5.47 4.83 18.15
CA ARG A 16 -6.86 5.11 18.53
C ARG A 16 -7.82 4.01 18.07
N ASP A 17 -7.36 3.08 17.24
CA ASP A 17 -8.20 2.02 16.71
C ASP A 17 -8.38 0.91 17.78
N PRO A 18 -9.55 0.23 17.84
CA PRO A 18 -9.80 -0.85 18.79
C PRO A 18 -8.81 -2.01 18.66
N ASN A 19 -8.41 -2.64 19.77
CA ASN A 19 -7.44 -3.74 19.79
C ASN A 19 -8.02 -5.12 19.41
N ASP A 20 -9.28 -5.20 18.96
CA ASP A 20 -9.87 -6.46 18.52
C ASP A 20 -9.29 -6.82 17.15
N ASP A 21 -8.61 -7.97 17.08
CA ASP A 21 -7.57 -8.23 16.10
C ASP A 21 -7.78 -9.61 15.44
N ASP A 22 -8.79 -9.70 14.58
CA ASP A 22 -8.90 -10.82 13.64
C ASP A 22 -7.91 -10.61 12.49
N ARG A 23 -6.64 -10.96 12.76
CA ARG A 23 -5.48 -10.65 11.90
C ARG A 23 -5.53 -11.27 10.50
N PHE A 24 -6.36 -12.30 10.28
CA PHE A 24 -6.48 -12.98 9.00
C PHE A 24 -7.94 -13.40 8.74
N GLY A 25 -8.60 -12.73 7.79
CA GLY A 25 -10.00 -13.00 7.44
C GLY A 25 -10.69 -11.81 6.76
N PRO A 26 -11.98 -11.91 6.42
CA PRO A 26 -12.78 -10.78 5.94
C PRO A 26 -12.86 -9.62 6.94
N GLU A 27 -12.56 -9.88 8.22
CA GLU A 27 -12.52 -8.92 9.34
C GLU A 27 -11.10 -8.33 9.57
N GLN A 28 -10.16 -8.53 8.64
CA GLN A 28 -8.78 -8.06 8.81
C GLN A 28 -8.71 -6.55 9.02
N ARG A 29 -8.03 -6.14 10.09
CA ARG A 29 -7.82 -4.73 10.47
C ARG A 29 -6.96 -4.00 9.44
N ARG A 30 -7.61 -3.41 8.44
CA ARG A 30 -7.01 -2.61 7.37
C ARG A 30 -7.89 -1.44 6.98
N VAL A 31 -7.25 -0.39 6.46
CA VAL A 31 -7.96 0.73 5.85
C VAL A 31 -7.84 0.61 4.34
N GLU A 32 -8.98 0.58 3.66
CA GLU A 32 -9.06 0.59 2.20
C GLU A 32 -9.44 1.99 1.72
N ILE A 33 -8.60 2.56 0.85
CA ILE A 33 -8.79 3.89 0.28
C ILE A 33 -8.84 3.73 -1.23
N THR A 34 -10.02 3.96 -1.80
CA THR A 34 -10.21 3.94 -3.26
C THR A 34 -10.16 5.36 -3.81
N LEU A 35 -9.24 5.60 -4.73
CA LEU A 35 -9.02 6.86 -5.41
C LEU A 35 -9.29 6.69 -6.90
N ASN A 36 -10.31 7.39 -7.41
CA ASN A 36 -10.73 7.33 -8.81
C ASN A 36 -10.40 8.62 -9.58
N PHE A 37 -9.28 9.26 -9.24
CA PHE A 37 -8.90 10.57 -9.77
C PHE A 37 -7.51 10.67 -10.43
N PRO A 38 -6.51 9.79 -10.18
CA PRO A 38 -5.22 9.92 -10.84
C PRO A 38 -5.40 9.83 -12.35
N THR A 39 -5.15 10.94 -13.04
CA THR A 39 -5.32 11.04 -14.50
C THR A 39 -3.99 10.81 -15.15
N ILE A 40 -3.91 9.79 -16.01
CA ILE A 40 -2.70 9.52 -16.77
C ILE A 40 -2.47 10.67 -17.75
N PRO A 41 -1.27 11.29 -17.76
CA PRO A 41 -0.94 12.36 -18.69
C PRO A 41 -1.04 11.88 -20.14
N ASN A 42 -1.49 12.74 -21.05
CA ASN A 42 -1.67 12.38 -22.45
C ASN A 42 -0.33 12.09 -23.17
N GLU A 43 0.77 12.56 -22.57
CA GLU A 43 2.13 12.36 -23.02
C GLU A 43 2.60 10.90 -22.82
N ALA A 44 2.02 10.18 -21.85
CA ALA A 44 2.31 8.76 -21.59
C ALA A 44 1.56 7.84 -22.55
N ARG A 45 2.15 7.63 -23.73
CA ARG A 45 1.52 6.92 -24.86
C ARG A 45 1.73 5.42 -24.80
N THR A 46 2.87 4.98 -24.29
CA THR A 46 3.25 3.57 -24.15
C THR A 46 2.90 3.04 -22.76
N LEU A 47 2.82 1.70 -22.61
CA LEU A 47 2.62 1.08 -21.29
C LEU A 47 3.76 1.42 -20.32
N ALA A 48 5.01 1.42 -20.80
CA ALA A 48 6.18 1.74 -19.99
C ALA A 48 6.13 3.18 -19.45
N GLU A 49 5.78 4.17 -20.28
CA GLU A 49 5.65 5.57 -19.83
C GLU A 49 4.53 5.74 -18.79
N ARG A 50 3.44 4.96 -18.92
CA ARG A 50 2.34 4.97 -17.93
C ARG A 50 2.75 4.34 -16.62
N GLU A 51 3.50 3.24 -16.65
CA GLU A 51 4.06 2.60 -15.46
C GLU A 51 5.08 3.51 -14.76
N GLU A 52 5.97 4.16 -15.52
CA GLU A 52 6.92 5.12 -14.99
C GLU A 52 6.21 6.31 -14.33
N TRP A 53 5.22 6.89 -15.01
CA TRP A 53 4.41 7.96 -14.41
C TRP A 53 3.72 7.50 -13.13
N LEU A 54 3.13 6.29 -13.12
CA LEU A 54 2.51 5.75 -11.91
C LEU A 54 3.53 5.62 -10.78
N HIS A 55 4.73 5.10 -11.06
CA HIS A 55 5.76 4.93 -10.04
C HIS A 55 6.15 6.27 -9.41
N LEU A 56 6.26 7.33 -10.23
CA LEU A 56 6.52 8.69 -9.74
C LEU A 56 5.35 9.25 -8.93
N PHE A 57 4.12 9.05 -9.40
CA PHE A 57 2.91 9.49 -8.68
C PHE A 57 2.77 8.80 -7.31
N LEU A 58 2.93 7.48 -7.29
CA LEU A 58 2.89 6.70 -6.06
C LEU A 58 3.99 7.16 -5.11
N ARG A 59 5.23 7.34 -5.60
CA ARG A 59 6.36 7.83 -4.80
C ARG A 59 6.04 9.11 -4.03
N GLY A 60 5.41 10.09 -4.69
CA GLY A 60 4.99 11.33 -4.01
C GLY A 60 3.94 11.09 -2.93
N THR A 61 3.02 10.16 -3.17
CA THR A 61 1.96 9.80 -2.20
C THR A 61 2.52 9.03 -0.99
N LEU A 62 3.63 8.30 -1.13
CA LEU A 62 4.27 7.53 -0.05
C LEU A 62 4.66 8.43 1.14
N GLU A 63 5.22 9.60 0.81
CA GLU A 63 5.80 10.51 1.79
C GLU A 63 4.72 11.06 2.72
N ASP A 64 3.54 11.39 2.17
CA ASP A 64 2.41 11.90 2.95
C ASP A 64 1.78 10.84 3.88
N MET A 65 1.69 9.59 3.43
CA MET A 65 1.06 8.53 4.21
C MET A 65 1.90 8.05 5.39
N THR A 66 3.22 8.04 5.24
CA THR A 66 4.13 7.56 6.29
C THR A 66 4.13 8.48 7.52
N HIS A 67 3.87 9.78 7.34
CA HIS A 67 4.03 10.80 8.38
C HIS A 67 2.71 11.31 8.98
N ASN A 68 1.55 10.84 8.51
CA ASN A 68 0.27 11.44 8.88
C ASN A 68 -0.30 10.99 10.24
N ARG A 69 0.20 9.88 10.82
CA ARG A 69 -0.37 9.26 12.03
C ARG A 69 0.69 8.50 12.84
N ASN A 70 0.31 8.15 14.07
CA ASN A 70 1.08 7.30 14.98
C ASN A 70 0.80 5.81 14.73
N TRP A 71 1.26 5.33 13.59
CA TRP A 71 1.05 3.96 13.14
C TRP A 71 1.68 2.94 14.10
N GLN A 72 0.97 1.85 14.34
CA GLN A 72 1.44 0.65 15.00
C GLN A 72 1.89 -0.38 13.97
N CYS A 73 2.87 -1.18 14.37
CA CYS A 73 3.37 -2.31 13.62
C CYS A 73 2.26 -3.32 13.43
N GLU A 74 1.99 -3.67 12.19
CA GLU A 74 1.03 -4.70 11.78
C GLU A 74 1.18 -6.02 12.55
N PHE A 75 2.42 -6.40 12.90
CA PHE A 75 2.70 -7.71 13.47
C PHE A 75 2.84 -7.70 15.00
N CYS A 76 3.48 -6.68 15.56
CA CYS A 76 3.85 -6.64 16.98
C CYS A 76 3.20 -5.53 17.79
N THR A 77 2.31 -4.74 17.18
CA THR A 77 1.50 -3.64 17.76
C THR A 77 2.28 -2.50 18.44
N LYS A 78 3.62 -2.60 18.53
CA LYS A 78 4.51 -1.49 18.90
C LYS A 78 4.50 -0.40 17.83
N HIS A 79 4.99 0.79 18.14
CA HIS A 79 5.08 1.87 17.16
C HIS A 79 5.83 1.43 15.88
N ALA A 80 5.21 1.63 14.72
CA ALA A 80 5.85 1.41 13.42
C ALA A 80 6.91 2.49 13.19
N ARG A 81 8.03 2.11 12.58
CA ARG A 81 9.13 3.05 12.25
C ARG A 81 9.32 3.19 10.75
N GLU A 82 8.81 2.22 10.00
CA GLU A 82 9.00 2.10 8.58
C GLU A 82 7.67 1.70 7.95
N THR A 83 7.45 2.18 6.73
CA THR A 83 6.30 1.82 5.91
C THR A 83 6.81 1.14 4.65
N TYR A 84 6.38 -0.09 4.42
CA TYR A 84 6.73 -0.86 3.23
C TYR A 84 5.58 -0.85 2.24
N TRP A 85 5.86 -0.43 1.02
CA TRP A 85 4.87 -0.33 -0.04
C TRP A 85 5.06 -1.40 -1.09
N MET A 86 3.95 -2.04 -1.46
CA MET A 86 3.90 -3.09 -2.44
C MET A 86 2.83 -2.75 -3.50
N PRO A 87 3.20 -2.01 -4.55
CA PRO A 87 2.29 -1.72 -5.66
C PRO A 87 2.20 -2.92 -6.62
N ASN A 88 0.98 -3.29 -6.96
CA ASN A 88 0.63 -4.15 -8.09
C ASN A 88 -0.18 -3.31 -9.07
N SER A 89 0.20 -3.32 -10.35
CA SER A 89 -0.46 -2.55 -11.40
C SER A 89 -0.90 -3.43 -12.56
N TRP A 90 -2.05 -3.11 -13.12
CA TRP A 90 -2.63 -3.77 -14.30
C TRP A 90 -2.96 -2.69 -15.34
N MET A 91 -1.91 -2.14 -15.97
CA MET A 91 -2.03 -1.04 -16.93
C MET A 91 -2.69 -1.42 -18.26
N HIS A 92 -2.84 -2.71 -18.52
CA HIS A 92 -3.52 -3.24 -19.70
C HIS A 92 -5.05 -3.26 -19.56
N LEU A 93 -5.60 -3.07 -18.36
CA LEU A 93 -7.05 -3.01 -18.13
C LEU A 93 -7.63 -1.65 -18.56
N SER A 94 -8.95 -1.62 -18.76
CA SER A 94 -9.70 -0.40 -19.08
C SER A 94 -10.90 -0.27 -18.13
N PRO A 95 -10.85 0.61 -17.11
CA PRO A 95 -9.74 1.50 -16.77
C PRO A 95 -8.52 0.74 -16.19
N PRO A 96 -7.30 1.29 -16.29
CA PRO A 96 -6.12 0.77 -15.60
C PRO A 96 -6.35 0.67 -14.09
N ARG A 97 -5.85 -0.40 -13.48
CA ARG A 97 -6.00 -0.65 -12.03
C ARG A 97 -4.67 -0.70 -11.32
N VAL A 98 -4.65 -0.19 -10.10
CA VAL A 98 -3.48 -0.23 -9.22
C VAL A 98 -3.94 -0.59 -7.83
N CYS A 99 -3.27 -1.56 -7.20
CA CYS A 99 -3.47 -1.92 -5.81
C CYS A 99 -2.15 -1.75 -5.06
N CYS A 100 -2.13 -0.91 -4.04
CA CYS A 100 -0.97 -0.68 -3.20
C CYS A 100 -1.22 -1.27 -1.81
N TYR A 101 -0.45 -2.30 -1.46
CA TYR A 101 -0.40 -2.83 -0.10
C TYR A 101 0.62 -2.03 0.70
N VAL A 102 0.20 -1.47 1.83
CA VAL A 102 1.01 -0.59 2.67
C VAL A 102 1.15 -1.22 4.04
N HIS A 103 2.35 -1.67 4.39
CA HIS A 103 2.63 -2.34 5.64
C HIS A 103 3.40 -1.42 6.58
N ASN A 104 2.78 -1.03 7.70
CA ASN A 104 3.47 -0.28 8.75
C ASN A 104 4.14 -1.27 9.70
N VAL A 105 5.47 -1.21 9.82
CA VAL A 105 6.25 -2.18 10.61
C VAL A 105 7.33 -1.51 11.45
N CYS A 106 7.82 -2.21 12.47
CA CYS A 106 8.91 -1.70 13.30
C CYS A 106 10.27 -1.71 12.58
N ASN A 107 10.48 -2.64 11.65
CA ASN A 107 11.67 -2.77 10.82
C ASN A 107 11.34 -3.65 9.60
N THR A 108 11.69 -3.21 8.39
CA THR A 108 11.41 -3.93 7.13
C THR A 108 12.52 -4.89 6.72
N VAL A 109 13.71 -4.78 7.33
CA VAL A 109 14.93 -5.46 6.90
C VAL A 109 15.26 -6.67 7.78
N ALA A 110 15.08 -6.58 9.10
CA ALA A 110 15.53 -7.57 10.07
C ALA A 110 14.55 -7.79 11.23
N GLY A 111 14.60 -9.00 11.80
CA GLY A 111 13.81 -9.42 12.96
C GLY A 111 12.45 -10.02 12.61
N PRO A 112 11.67 -10.45 13.63
CA PRO A 112 10.45 -11.23 13.41
C PRO A 112 9.38 -10.53 12.56
N CYS A 113 9.27 -9.20 12.67
CA CYS A 113 8.33 -8.42 11.87
C CYS A 113 8.76 -8.32 10.40
N ALA A 114 10.06 -8.25 10.11
CA ALA A 114 10.57 -8.31 8.75
C ALA A 114 10.36 -9.71 8.13
N ASP A 115 10.50 -10.77 8.94
CA ASP A 115 10.21 -12.14 8.50
C ASP A 115 8.74 -12.32 8.12
N GLN A 116 7.81 -11.81 8.94
CA GLN A 116 6.38 -11.83 8.63
C GLN A 116 6.04 -10.97 7.41
N LEU A 117 6.65 -9.80 7.27
CA LEU A 117 6.50 -8.96 6.08
C LEU A 117 6.91 -9.70 4.79
N ARG A 118 8.03 -10.44 4.83
CA ARG A 118 8.46 -11.25 3.68
C ARG A 118 7.45 -12.34 3.36
N LEU A 119 6.90 -13.03 4.36
CA LEU A 119 5.85 -14.03 4.14
C LEU A 119 4.58 -13.41 3.54
N ALA A 120 4.12 -12.28 4.06
CA ALA A 120 2.97 -11.54 3.54
C ALA A 120 3.21 -11.09 2.08
N SER A 121 4.41 -10.58 1.77
CA SER A 121 4.77 -10.16 0.42
C SER A 121 4.71 -11.30 -0.61
N ILE A 122 5.06 -12.52 -0.21
CA ILE A 122 4.99 -13.70 -1.09
C ILE A 122 3.54 -14.06 -1.38
N GLN A 123 2.65 -13.92 -0.40
CA GLN A 123 1.22 -14.23 -0.57
C GLN A 123 0.51 -13.22 -1.47
N LEU A 124 0.84 -11.93 -1.35
CA LEU A 124 0.20 -10.81 -2.06
C LEU A 124 0.76 -10.56 -3.48
N ARG A 125 1.81 -11.29 -3.88
CA ARG A 125 2.38 -11.28 -5.23
C ARG A 125 1.72 -12.29 -6.19
N ARG A 126 0.73 -13.05 -5.72
CA ARG A 126 -0.08 -13.96 -6.53
C ARG A 126 -1.28 -13.24 -7.12
#